data_AF-A0A844QK82-F1
#
_entry.id   AF-A0A844QK82-F1
#
_cell.length_a   1.000
_cell.length_b   1.000
_cell.length_c   1.000
_cell.angle_alpha   90.00
_cell.angle_beta   90.00
_cell.angle_gamma   90.00
#
_symmetry.space_group_name_H-M   'P 1'
#
loop_
_entity.id
_entity.type
_entity.pdbx_description
1 polymer ?
#
loop_
_entity_poly.entity_id
_entity_poly.type
_entity_poly.pdbx_seq_one_letter_code
_entity_poly.pdbx_strand_id
1 'polypeptide(L)'
;MVEITDINKLRPELMDVTDAQFERLATEFEMARIERARIKAEKVEAEKLGKAQQAFDDLREAIDKLAELGHLPPRLVEVLTDKDGKLSPHKFLKRPR
;
A
#
# COMPACT_ATOMS: atom_id res chain seq x y z
N MET A 1 19.83 12.33 6.62
CA MET A 1 19.75 11.96 8.05
C MET A 1 20.90 12.65 8.75
N VAL A 2 20.65 13.34 9.86
CA VAL A 2 21.72 13.88 10.69
C VAL A 2 22.03 12.82 11.74
N GLU A 3 23.06 12.02 11.49
CA GLU A 3 23.54 11.06 12.48
C GLU A 3 24.39 11.81 13.50
N ILE A 4 23.93 11.86 14.75
CA ILE A 4 24.71 12.37 15.87
C ILE A 4 25.60 11.21 16.34
N THR A 5 26.81 11.15 15.80
CA THR A 5 27.83 10.14 16.16
C THR A 5 28.87 10.65 17.14
N ASP A 6 28.81 11.95 17.48
CA ASP A 6 29.74 12.65 18.35
C ASP A 6 29.00 13.18 19.58
N ILE A 7 29.48 12.79 20.77
CA ILE A 7 28.89 13.17 22.07
C ILE A 7 28.85 14.69 22.26
N ASN A 8 29.78 15.44 21.64
CA ASN A 8 29.84 16.89 21.72
C ASN A 8 28.72 17.60 20.92
N LYS A 9 27.96 16.85 20.12
CA LYS A 9 26.81 17.35 19.35
C LYS A 9 25.48 17.07 20.03
N LEU A 10 25.50 16.49 21.23
CA LEU A 10 24.30 16.33 22.05
C LEU A 10 23.80 17.70 22.49
N ARG A 11 22.48 17.80 22.59
CA ARG A 11 21.80 18.98 23.11
C ARG A 11 22.12 19.13 24.60
N PRO A 12 22.63 20.28 25.06
CA PRO A 12 23.01 20.48 26.46
C PRO A 12 21.88 20.17 27.44
N GLU A 13 20.64 20.44 27.04
CA GLU A 13 19.43 20.22 27.84
C GLU A 13 19.17 18.73 28.16
N LEU A 14 19.84 17.80 27.45
CA LEU A 14 19.80 16.37 27.75
C LEU A 14 20.62 15.99 28.99
N MET A 15 21.53 16.86 29.43
CA MET A 15 22.30 16.67 30.66
C MET A 15 21.55 17.16 31.91
N ASP A 16 20.47 17.93 31.71
CA ASP A 16 19.65 18.52 32.78
C ASP A 16 18.44 17.65 33.17
N VAL A 17 18.14 16.62 32.38
CA VAL A 17 17.08 15.64 32.70
C VAL A 17 17.59 14.59 33.67
N THR A 18 16.72 14.18 34.59
CA THR A 18 17.03 13.05 35.49
C THR A 18 17.10 11.73 34.70
N ASP A 19 17.89 10.76 35.18
CA ASP A 19 17.98 9.43 34.58
C ASP A 19 16.59 8.80 34.36
N ALA A 20 15.69 8.94 35.33
CA ALA A 20 14.32 8.42 35.23
C ALA A 20 13.49 9.10 34.13
N GLN A 21 13.70 10.40 33.87
CA GLN A 21 13.05 11.11 32.77
C GLN A 21 13.68 10.74 31.43
N PHE A 22 15.00 10.59 31.39
CA PHE A 22 15.74 10.17 30.21
C PHE A 22 15.26 8.79 29.73
N GLU A 23 15.15 7.81 30.63
CA GLU A 23 14.65 6.46 30.30
C GLU A 23 13.20 6.46 29.82
N ARG A 24 12.33 7.30 30.41
CA ARG A 24 10.96 7.49 29.92
C ARG A 24 10.93 8.05 28.50
N LEU A 25 11.69 9.12 28.26
CA LEU A 25 11.77 9.74 26.93
C LEU A 25 12.34 8.77 25.90
N ALA A 26 13.38 8.00 26.25
CA ALA A 26 13.95 6.98 25.38
C ALA A 26 12.89 5.92 24.99
N THR A 27 12.11 5.45 25.97
CA THR A 27 11.02 4.49 25.75
C THR A 27 9.92 5.09 24.86
N GLU A 28 9.51 6.32 25.13
CA GLU A 28 8.50 7.03 24.32
C GLU A 28 8.97 7.26 22.88
N PHE A 29 10.22 7.64 22.69
CA PHE A 29 10.80 7.78 21.34
C PHE A 29 10.84 6.47 20.59
N GLU A 30 11.17 5.37 21.27
CA GLU A 30 11.19 4.05 20.64
C GLU A 30 9.77 3.59 20.24
N MET A 31 8.79 3.75 21.14
CA MET A 31 7.39 3.49 20.80
C MET A 31 6.91 4.34 19.62
N ALA A 32 7.22 5.63 19.62
CA ALA A 32 6.86 6.54 18.54
C ALA A 32 7.55 6.15 17.22
N ARG A 33 8.79 5.65 17.25
CA ARG A 33 9.51 5.16 16.08
C ARG A 33 8.82 3.94 15.48
N ILE A 34 8.46 2.97 16.31
CA ILE A 34 7.74 1.75 15.90
C ILE A 34 6.38 2.12 15.28
N GLU A 35 5.62 2.99 15.95
CA GLU A 35 4.29 3.38 15.48
C GLU A 35 4.34 4.16 14.17
N ARG A 36 5.32 5.06 14.01
CA ARG A 36 5.56 5.76 12.73
C ARG A 36 5.91 4.79 11.61
N ALA A 37 6.70 3.76 11.90
CA ALA A 37 7.04 2.73 10.92
C ALA A 37 5.79 1.93 10.51
N ARG A 38 4.94 1.55 11.48
CA ARG A 38 3.66 0.87 11.22
C ARG A 38 2.73 1.70 10.33
N ILE A 39 2.49 2.96 10.68
CA ILE A 39 1.64 3.88 9.91
C ILE A 39 2.19 4.05 8.48
N LYS A 40 3.52 4.18 8.33
CA LYS A 40 4.14 4.30 7.01
C LYS A 40 3.95 3.03 6.18
N ALA A 41 4.13 1.86 6.78
CA ALA A 41 3.91 0.58 6.11
C ALA A 41 2.46 0.43 5.66
N GLU A 42 1.49 0.77 6.52
CA GLU A 42 0.06 0.73 6.19
C GLU A 42 -0.29 1.67 5.05
N LYS A 43 0.27 2.88 5.03
CA LYS A 43 0.08 3.81 3.91
C LYS A 43 0.63 3.26 2.59
N VAL A 44 1.82 2.67 2.63
CA VAL A 44 2.44 2.07 1.44
C VAL A 44 1.61 0.90 0.92
N GLU A 45 1.11 0.02 1.79
CA GLU A 45 0.24 -1.08 1.39
C GLU A 45 -1.11 -0.59 0.87
N ALA A 46 -1.72 0.43 1.51
CA ALA A 46 -2.95 1.05 1.02
C ALA A 46 -2.77 1.69 -0.36
N GLU A 47 -1.64 2.37 -0.61
CA GLU A 47 -1.31 2.93 -1.93
C GLU A 47 -1.12 1.85 -2.99
N LYS A 48 -0.42 0.75 -2.64
CA LYS A 48 -0.27 -0.40 -3.55
C LYS A 48 -1.62 -1.02 -3.89
N LEU A 49 -2.48 -1.22 -2.89
CA LEU A 49 -3.82 -1.76 -3.10
C LEU A 49 -4.66 -0.84 -3.98
N GLY A 50 -4.62 0.48 -3.74
CA GLY A 50 -5.29 1.46 -4.58
C GLY A 50 -4.83 1.43 -6.04
N LYS A 51 -3.51 1.34 -6.28
CA LYS A 51 -2.94 1.19 -7.63
C LYS A 51 -3.37 -0.11 -8.30
N ALA A 52 -3.39 -1.21 -7.54
CA ALA A 52 -3.84 -2.51 -8.05
C ALA A 52 -5.33 -2.47 -8.42
N GLN A 53 -6.16 -1.80 -7.60
CA GLN A 53 -7.58 -1.62 -7.87
C GLN A 53 -7.81 -0.78 -9.13
N GLN A 54 -7.08 0.32 -9.30
CA GLN A 54 -7.17 1.13 -10.52
C GLN A 54 -6.79 0.32 -11.76
N ALA A 55 -5.67 -0.41 -11.73
CA ALA A 55 -5.25 -1.24 -12.87
C ALA A 55 -6.28 -2.34 -13.20
N PHE A 56 -6.96 -2.88 -12.19
CA PHE A 56 -8.06 -3.83 -12.39
C PHE A 56 -9.26 -3.18 -13.10
N ASP A 57 -9.64 -1.97 -12.67
CA ASP A 57 -10.78 -1.26 -13.25
C ASP A 57 -10.49 -0.85 -14.71
N ASP A 58 -9.27 -0.37 -14.99
CA ASP A 58 -8.79 -0.06 -16.34
C ASP A 58 -8.82 -1.30 -17.26
N LEU A 59 -8.36 -2.45 -16.75
CA LEU A 59 -8.39 -3.72 -17.49
C LEU A 59 -9.82 -4.13 -17.84
N ARG A 60 -10.75 -4.00 -16.88
CA ARG A 60 -12.16 -4.33 -17.11
C ARG A 60 -12.76 -3.43 -18.19
N GLU A 61 -12.52 -2.13 -18.11
CA GLU A 61 -12.99 -1.16 -19.11
C GLU A 61 -12.42 -1.47 -20.50
N ALA A 62 -11.14 -1.86 -20.59
CA ALA A 62 -10.53 -2.25 -21.85
C ALA A 62 -11.18 -3.51 -22.44
N ILE A 63 -11.49 -4.51 -21.63
CA ILE A 63 -12.19 -5.73 -22.05
C ILE A 63 -13.58 -5.40 -22.57
N ASP A 64 -14.35 -4.58 -21.84
CA ASP A 64 -15.70 -4.19 -22.23
C ASP A 64 -15.68 -3.45 -23.58
N LYS A 65 -14.76 -2.48 -23.77
CA LYS A 65 -14.56 -1.79 -25.06
C LYS A 65 -14.19 -2.74 -26.20
N LEU A 66 -13.30 -3.70 -25.97
CA LEU A 66 -12.91 -4.67 -26.99
C LEU A 66 -14.08 -5.59 -27.38
N ALA A 67 -14.94 -5.94 -26.42
CA ALA A 67 -16.14 -6.72 -26.66
C ALA A 67 -17.16 -5.91 -27.49
N GLU A 68 -17.39 -4.64 -27.14
CA GLU A 68 -18.27 -3.74 -27.90
C GLU A 68 -17.81 -3.55 -29.35
N LEU A 69 -16.49 -3.47 -29.58
CA LEU A 69 -15.91 -3.34 -30.92
C LEU A 69 -15.83 -4.67 -31.68
N GLY A 70 -16.21 -5.80 -31.09
CA GLY A 70 -16.11 -7.12 -31.71
C GLY A 70 -14.68 -7.61 -31.95
N HIS A 71 -13.69 -7.02 -31.28
CA HIS A 71 -12.27 -7.34 -31.40
C HIS A 71 -11.72 -8.08 -30.18
N LEU A 72 -12.58 -8.51 -29.25
CA LEU A 72 -12.14 -9.33 -28.13
C LEU A 72 -11.65 -10.70 -28.65
N PRO A 73 -10.43 -11.12 -28.30
CA PRO A 73 -9.90 -12.43 -28.72
C PRO A 73 -10.87 -13.57 -28.36
N PRO A 74 -11.15 -14.53 -29.27
CA PRO A 74 -12.11 -15.60 -29.03
C PRO A 74 -11.84 -16.41 -27.75
N ARG A 75 -10.55 -16.66 -27.45
CA ARG A 75 -10.14 -17.33 -26.20
C ARG A 75 -10.53 -16.54 -24.94
N LEU A 76 -10.49 -15.21 -24.99
CA LEU A 76 -10.93 -14.37 -23.87
C LEU A 76 -12.45 -14.29 -23.80
N VAL A 77 -13.15 -14.29 -24.93
CA VAL A 77 -14.62 -14.40 -24.96
C VAL A 77 -15.04 -15.70 -24.27
N GLU A 78 -14.48 -16.86 -24.66
CA GLU A 78 -14.83 -18.16 -24.07
C GLU A 78 -14.60 -18.21 -22.56
N VAL A 79 -13.50 -17.63 -22.09
CA VAL A 79 -13.15 -17.64 -20.67
C VAL A 79 -14.00 -16.63 -19.89
N LEU A 80 -14.24 -15.44 -20.42
CA LEU A 80 -14.92 -14.37 -19.68
C LEU A 80 -16.44 -14.42 -19.81
N THR A 81 -16.99 -15.23 -20.73
CA THR A 81 -18.43 -15.38 -20.92
C THR A 81 -19.02 -16.42 -19.96
N ASP A 82 -20.20 -16.15 -19.41
CA ASP A 82 -20.91 -17.12 -18.58
C ASP A 82 -21.71 -18.15 -19.38
N LYS A 83 -22.42 -19.04 -18.68
CA LYS A 83 -23.22 -20.12 -19.29
C LYS A 83 -24.40 -19.59 -20.12
N ASP A 84 -24.80 -18.34 -19.91
CA ASP A 84 -25.90 -17.67 -20.59
C ASP A 84 -25.40 -16.80 -21.77
N GLY A 85 -24.09 -16.86 -22.09
CA GLY A 85 -23.50 -16.10 -23.19
C GLY A 85 -23.17 -14.65 -22.83
N LYS A 86 -23.23 -14.27 -21.54
CA LYS A 86 -22.96 -12.90 -21.10
C LYS A 86 -21.52 -12.71 -20.64
N LEU A 87 -20.84 -11.68 -21.15
CA LEU A 87 -19.49 -11.31 -20.72
C LEU A 87 -19.50 -10.92 -19.22
N SER A 88 -18.75 -11.68 -18.43
CA SER A 88 -18.67 -11.60 -16.98
C SER A 88 -17.20 -11.63 -16.49
N PRO A 89 -16.41 -10.57 -16.74
CA PRO A 89 -14.97 -10.57 -16.42
C PRO A 89 -14.65 -10.81 -14.94
N HIS A 90 -15.58 -10.44 -14.06
CA HIS A 90 -15.52 -10.61 -12.61
C HIS A 90 -15.49 -12.08 -12.13
N LYS A 91 -15.83 -13.06 -12.98
CA LYS A 91 -15.70 -14.49 -12.63
C LYS A 91 -14.25 -14.95 -12.55
N PHE A 92 -13.38 -14.38 -13.39
CA PHE A 92 -12.00 -14.82 -13.54
C PHE A 92 -10.99 -13.77 -13.09
N LEU A 93 -11.35 -12.49 -13.19
CA LEU A 93 -10.59 -11.39 -12.60
C LEU A 93 -11.09 -11.14 -11.19
N LYS A 94 -10.30 -11.50 -10.18
CA LYS A 94 -10.58 -11.18 -8.76
C LYS A 94 -9.99 -9.83 -8.41
N ARG A 95 -10.75 -9.03 -7.66
CA ARG A 95 -10.22 -7.78 -7.10
C ARG A 95 -9.03 -8.05 -6.18
N PRO A 96 -8.00 -7.18 -6.21
CA PRO A 96 -6.92 -7.20 -5.23
C PRO A 96 -7.48 -7.17 -3.80
N ARG A 97 -6.84 -7.90 -2.89
CA ARG A 97 -7.18 -7.96 -1.45
C ARG A 97 -6.01 -7.49 -0.62
#